data_AF-A0A7X7JJU5-F1
#
_entry.id   AF-A0A7X7JJU5-F1
#
_cell.length_a   1.000
_cell.length_b   1.000
_cell.length_c   1.000
_cell.angle_alpha   90.00
_cell.angle_beta   90.00
_cell.angle_gamma   90.00
#
_symmetry.space_group_name_H-M   'P 1'
#
loop_
_entity.id
_entity.type
_entity.pdbx_description
1 polymer ?
#
loop_
_entity_poly.entity_id
_entity_poly.type
_entity_poly.pdbx_seq_one_letter_code
_entity_poly.pdbx_strand_id
1 'polypeptide(L)'
;MRTRCSLGLSLVLRLGARASLLGASAAVVACGPAQESGGGEPKATGGDGAGSGGAPSGTGGSLPHGVAGWGGATGDTGGSSSGDASSTGGAGGTGGAGDDGGEDGCPFSGRITYQLNGPDSWPADARQRITDAMDSALEYYNCYADLEKAITVDYNPGVPTAQANVDGWLSFGSNQAYMQVATAMHEVAHTLGVGYYPWAELMDGGRWIGAHVDALMKSIPVEERDDDDYSQRDYITGDAQHFWPYGLNQASEYKSEWSLINHVRIVAAMQMDKADYLAR
;
A
#
# COMPACT_ATOMS: atom_id res chain seq x y z
N MET A 1 48.29 -23.17 23.71
CA MET A 1 48.51 -23.28 25.17
C MET A 1 47.18 -23.05 25.87
N ARG A 2 46.74 -24.01 26.67
CA ARG A 2 45.48 -24.00 27.43
C ARG A 2 45.65 -23.13 28.68
N THR A 3 44.66 -22.31 29.03
CA THR A 3 44.20 -22.18 30.42
C THR A 3 42.74 -21.74 30.47
N ARG A 4 41.89 -22.61 31.04
CA ARG A 4 40.55 -22.28 31.55
C ARG A 4 40.71 -21.74 32.97
N CYS A 5 39.85 -20.82 33.39
CA CYS A 5 39.45 -20.76 34.80
C CYS A 5 37.96 -20.41 34.88
N SER A 6 37.22 -21.29 35.54
CA SER A 6 35.80 -21.20 35.85
C SER A 6 35.70 -21.16 37.37
N LEU A 7 34.92 -20.24 37.92
CA LEU A 7 34.36 -20.36 39.26
C LEU A 7 32.93 -19.82 39.20
N GLY A 8 31.96 -20.72 39.42
CA GLY A 8 30.62 -20.34 39.82
C GLY A 8 30.51 -20.32 41.34
N LEU A 9 29.47 -19.66 41.87
CA LEU A 9 28.76 -20.15 43.05
C LEU A 9 27.35 -19.52 43.20
N SER A 10 26.37 -20.42 43.19
CA SER A 10 25.07 -20.49 43.88
C SER A 10 24.27 -19.24 44.30
N LEU A 11 23.09 -19.11 43.67
CA LEU A 11 21.73 -19.31 44.25
C LEU A 11 21.46 -18.88 45.70
N VAL A 12 20.55 -17.91 45.90
CA VAL A 12 19.48 -17.97 46.92
C VAL A 12 18.21 -17.28 46.41
N LEU A 13 17.11 -18.03 46.43
CA LEU A 13 15.71 -17.65 46.17
C LEU A 13 15.07 -17.08 47.46
N ARG A 14 14.20 -16.05 47.38
CA ARG A 14 13.03 -15.88 48.28
C ARG A 14 12.09 -14.72 47.87
N LEU A 15 10.85 -15.13 47.53
CA LEU A 15 9.52 -14.55 47.81
C LEU A 15 9.36 -13.09 48.25
N GLY A 16 8.34 -12.42 47.68
CA GLY A 16 7.33 -11.73 48.50
C GLY A 16 6.88 -10.33 48.08
N ALA A 17 5.69 -10.26 47.47
CA ALA A 17 4.59 -9.29 47.66
C ALA A 17 4.82 -7.74 47.64
N ARG A 18 4.13 -7.13 46.65
CA ARG A 18 3.27 -5.91 46.67
C ARG A 18 3.50 -4.82 47.73
N ALA A 19 3.72 -3.59 47.26
CA ALA A 19 3.13 -2.38 47.86
C ALA A 19 2.97 -1.25 46.81
N SER A 20 1.74 -0.80 46.62
CA SER A 20 1.39 0.49 46.02
C SER A 20 1.78 1.61 46.97
N LEU A 21 2.25 2.75 46.44
CA LEU A 21 2.19 4.04 47.13
C LEU A 21 2.08 5.18 46.10
N LEU A 22 0.98 5.93 46.27
CA LEU A 22 0.72 7.29 45.78
C LEU A 22 1.74 8.28 46.35
N GLY A 23 1.94 9.39 45.62
CA GLY A 23 2.50 10.65 46.14
C GLY A 23 3.34 11.35 45.07
N ALA A 24 2.80 12.25 44.25
CA ALA A 24 2.46 13.65 44.52
C ALA A 24 3.50 14.64 43.95
N SER A 25 2.94 15.60 43.23
CA SER A 25 3.47 16.76 42.49
C SER A 25 4.71 17.49 43.01
N ALA A 26 5.48 18.02 42.06
CA ALA A 26 6.03 19.38 42.16
C ALA A 26 6.04 20.04 40.77
N ALA A 27 5.13 20.99 40.59
CA ALA A 27 5.18 21.99 39.53
C ALA A 27 6.19 23.09 39.93
N VAL A 28 7.01 23.55 39.00
CA VAL A 28 7.75 24.80 39.13
C VAL A 28 7.24 25.76 38.07
N VAL A 29 6.61 26.82 38.58
CA VAL A 29 6.18 28.02 37.87
C VAL A 29 7.32 29.04 37.94
N ALA A 30 7.62 29.70 36.81
CA ALA A 30 8.25 31.02 36.83
C ALA A 30 7.74 31.88 35.64
N CYS A 31 7.21 33.07 35.97
CA CYS A 31 6.84 34.20 35.11
C CYS A 31 7.96 34.56 34.11
N GLY A 32 7.72 34.96 32.86
CA GLY A 32 7.07 36.20 32.38
C GLY A 32 8.14 37.22 31.94
N PRO A 33 7.95 38.10 30.92
CA PRO A 33 6.71 38.85 30.67
C PRO A 33 6.17 38.86 29.22
N ALA A 34 4.93 39.35 29.09
CA ALA A 34 4.16 39.70 27.89
C ALA A 34 4.52 41.12 27.38
N GLN A 35 4.37 41.46 26.08
CA GLN A 35 3.26 42.14 25.38
C GLN A 35 3.86 42.62 24.02
N GLU A 36 3.20 42.95 22.91
CA GLU A 36 1.81 43.22 22.49
C GLU A 36 1.78 43.19 20.94
N SER A 37 0.72 42.65 20.32
CA SER A 37 -0.31 43.32 19.48
C SER A 37 0.16 44.09 18.22
N GLY A 38 -0.49 43.78 17.09
CA GLY A 38 -0.40 44.57 15.85
C GLY A 38 -0.90 43.79 14.64
N GLY A 39 -2.17 43.99 14.28
CA GLY A 39 -2.84 43.30 13.17
C GLY A 39 -2.49 43.84 11.77
N GLY A 40 -3.06 43.17 10.76
CA GLY A 40 -3.10 43.67 9.38
C GLY A 40 -3.22 42.55 8.35
N GLU A 41 -4.45 42.25 7.93
CA GLU A 41 -4.70 41.74 6.58
C GLU A 41 -4.22 42.80 5.55
N PRO A 42 -3.76 42.35 4.37
CA PRO A 42 -4.60 42.61 3.21
C PRO A 42 -4.71 41.46 2.19
N LYS A 43 -5.86 41.52 1.54
CA LYS A 43 -6.41 40.86 0.36
C LYS A 43 -5.51 40.76 -0.89
N ALA A 44 -5.55 39.55 -1.49
CA ALA A 44 -5.54 39.13 -2.92
C ALA A 44 -4.65 39.81 -3.99
N THR A 45 -3.89 38.96 -4.72
CA THR A 45 -3.73 38.86 -6.20
C THR A 45 -2.90 37.59 -6.47
N GLY A 46 -3.31 36.59 -7.26
CA GLY A 46 -3.30 36.59 -8.72
C GLY A 46 -1.89 36.28 -9.27
N GLY A 47 -1.68 35.11 -9.89
CA GLY A 47 -0.42 34.80 -10.59
C GLY A 47 -0.23 33.33 -10.98
N ASP A 48 -0.66 32.98 -12.20
CA ASP A 48 -0.24 31.79 -12.93
C ASP A 48 1.29 31.73 -13.09
N GLY A 49 1.86 30.53 -13.03
CA GLY A 49 3.30 30.32 -13.22
C GLY A 49 3.64 28.87 -13.52
N ALA A 50 3.52 28.50 -14.80
CA ALA A 50 4.13 27.31 -15.37
C ALA A 50 5.66 27.36 -15.23
N GLY A 51 6.27 26.24 -14.84
CA GLY A 51 7.72 26.10 -14.70
C GLY A 51 8.17 24.68 -15.03
N SER A 52 8.53 24.47 -16.28
CA SER A 52 9.13 23.26 -16.84
C SER A 52 10.61 23.12 -16.49
N GLY A 53 11.09 21.88 -16.40
CA GLY A 53 12.52 21.49 -16.48
C GLY A 53 13.10 21.02 -15.14
N GLY A 54 13.86 19.93 -15.06
CA GLY A 54 14.39 19.03 -16.07
C GLY A 54 15.04 17.83 -15.38
N ALA A 55 15.21 16.75 -16.13
CA ALA A 55 15.87 15.52 -15.70
C ALA A 55 17.34 15.75 -15.30
N PRO A 56 17.90 14.83 -14.50
CA PRO A 56 19.10 14.17 -14.97
C PRO A 56 18.98 12.64 -14.96
N SER A 57 19.50 12.09 -16.05
CA SER A 57 19.87 10.71 -16.31
C SER A 57 20.81 10.13 -15.24
N GLY A 58 20.53 8.90 -14.81
CA GLY A 58 21.39 8.10 -13.94
C GLY A 58 21.13 6.60 -14.10
N THR A 59 21.92 6.00 -14.99
CA THR A 59 22.32 4.59 -15.12
C THR A 59 21.81 3.52 -14.12
N GLY A 60 21.00 2.60 -14.64
CA GLY A 60 21.15 1.14 -14.60
C GLY A 60 21.68 0.45 -13.32
N GLY A 61 20.75 -0.07 -12.51
CA GLY A 61 20.98 -1.16 -11.56
C GLY A 61 20.20 -2.40 -11.99
N SER A 62 20.88 -3.56 -12.05
CA SER A 62 20.27 -4.85 -12.38
C SER A 62 19.38 -5.36 -11.25
N LEU A 63 18.18 -5.83 -11.59
CA LEU A 63 17.19 -6.39 -10.67
C LEU A 63 17.47 -7.90 -10.42
N PRO A 64 17.41 -8.40 -9.18
CA PRO A 64 17.29 -9.83 -8.93
C PRO A 64 15.81 -10.25 -8.92
N HIS A 65 15.57 -11.36 -9.61
CA HIS A 65 14.42 -12.29 -9.57
C HIS A 65 12.99 -11.74 -9.68
N GLY A 66 12.37 -11.96 -10.84
CA GLY A 66 11.09 -12.70 -10.83
C GLY A 66 9.90 -12.16 -11.60
N VAL A 67 9.83 -10.88 -11.99
CA VAL A 67 8.67 -10.39 -12.75
C VAL A 67 8.95 -10.42 -14.25
N ALA A 68 8.17 -11.20 -15.00
CA ALA A 68 8.26 -11.29 -16.45
C ALA A 68 8.03 -9.90 -17.06
N GLY A 69 8.91 -9.53 -17.98
CA GLY A 69 9.13 -8.15 -18.37
C GLY A 69 7.99 -7.49 -19.12
N TRP A 70 7.70 -6.24 -18.74
CA TRP A 70 6.99 -5.30 -19.59
C TRP A 70 7.99 -4.69 -20.58
N GLY A 71 8.12 -5.30 -21.76
CA GLY A 71 8.94 -4.84 -22.87
C GLY A 71 8.07 -4.37 -24.04
N GLY A 72 8.14 -3.08 -24.37
CA GLY A 72 7.54 -2.51 -25.57
C GLY A 72 8.18 -3.07 -26.84
N ALA A 73 7.34 -3.52 -27.76
CA ALA A 73 7.75 -4.03 -29.06
C ALA A 73 8.20 -2.89 -29.99
N THR A 74 9.46 -2.92 -30.43
CA THR A 74 9.87 -2.41 -31.74
C THR A 74 10.39 -3.61 -32.53
N GLY A 75 9.77 -3.87 -33.67
CA GLY A 75 9.95 -5.10 -34.43
C GLY A 75 11.32 -5.23 -35.08
N ASP A 76 11.69 -6.47 -35.35
CA ASP A 76 12.29 -6.82 -36.63
C ASP A 76 12.09 -8.31 -36.95
N THR A 77 12.18 -8.58 -38.24
CA THR A 77 11.72 -9.76 -38.96
C THR A 77 12.64 -10.99 -38.85
N GLY A 78 12.03 -12.18 -38.94
CA GLY A 78 12.67 -13.37 -39.51
C GLY A 78 12.86 -14.55 -38.57
N GLY A 79 12.25 -15.70 -38.92
CA GLY A 79 12.66 -17.00 -38.39
C GLY A 79 11.52 -18.00 -38.21
N SER A 80 11.09 -18.63 -39.30
CA SER A 80 10.19 -19.79 -39.26
C SER A 80 10.81 -20.98 -38.52
N SER A 81 10.05 -21.64 -37.66
CA SER A 81 10.03 -23.11 -37.60
C SER A 81 8.73 -23.60 -36.98
N SER A 82 8.27 -24.71 -37.52
CA SER A 82 6.92 -25.22 -37.53
C SER A 82 6.58 -26.03 -36.29
N GLY A 83 5.31 -26.03 -35.89
CA GLY A 83 4.79 -26.87 -34.83
C GLY A 83 3.30 -26.63 -34.62
N ASP A 84 2.49 -27.10 -35.56
CA ASP A 84 1.03 -27.14 -35.43
C ASP A 84 0.61 -28.03 -34.26
N ALA A 85 -0.17 -27.49 -33.34
CA ALA A 85 -1.20 -28.23 -32.63
C ALA A 85 -2.42 -27.32 -32.39
N SER A 86 -3.54 -27.78 -32.93
CA SER A 86 -4.77 -27.04 -33.16
C SER A 86 -5.81 -27.32 -32.07
N SER A 87 -6.54 -26.28 -31.68
CA SER A 87 -7.91 -26.28 -31.14
C SER A 87 -8.06 -26.76 -29.68
N THR A 88 -8.92 -26.23 -28.79
CA THR A 88 -10.16 -25.45 -28.87
C THR A 88 -10.44 -24.79 -27.51
N GLY A 89 -10.96 -23.55 -27.52
CA GLY A 89 -12.07 -23.04 -26.68
C GLY A 89 -12.04 -23.17 -25.15
N GLY A 90 -12.05 -22.02 -24.47
CA GLY A 90 -12.45 -21.91 -23.06
C GLY A 90 -11.95 -20.62 -22.40
N ALA A 91 -12.55 -19.48 -22.74
CA ALA A 91 -12.30 -18.23 -22.05
C ALA A 91 -13.02 -18.22 -20.69
N GLY A 92 -12.24 -18.26 -19.62
CA GLY A 92 -12.69 -18.17 -18.24
C GLY A 92 -11.48 -17.82 -17.40
N GLY A 93 -11.14 -16.52 -17.34
CA GLY A 93 -10.08 -16.02 -16.48
C GLY A 93 -10.56 -16.02 -15.03
N THR A 94 -10.54 -17.18 -14.40
CA THR A 94 -10.61 -17.31 -12.94
C THR A 94 -9.18 -17.26 -12.41
N GLY A 95 -8.67 -16.06 -12.13
CA GLY A 95 -7.43 -15.87 -11.39
C GLY A 95 -7.66 -16.14 -9.91
N GLY A 96 -7.93 -17.40 -9.58
CA GLY A 96 -8.03 -17.87 -8.20
C GLY A 96 -6.65 -18.34 -7.74
N ALA A 97 -5.91 -17.49 -7.04
CA ALA A 97 -4.94 -17.99 -6.06
C ALA A 97 -5.77 -18.57 -4.90
N GLY A 98 -6.24 -19.79 -5.08
CA GLY A 98 -7.12 -20.49 -4.17
C GLY A 98 -6.80 -21.96 -4.20
N ASP A 99 -5.70 -22.34 -3.55
CA ASP A 99 -5.53 -23.64 -2.91
C ASP A 99 -4.59 -23.46 -1.70
N ASP A 100 -5.09 -23.91 -0.54
CA ASP A 100 -4.36 -24.47 0.60
C ASP A 100 -3.13 -23.74 1.17
N GLY A 101 -3.38 -22.67 1.93
CA GLY A 101 -2.59 -22.31 3.12
C GLY A 101 -1.07 -22.28 2.97
N GLY A 102 -0.53 -21.09 2.68
CA GLY A 102 0.89 -20.76 2.89
C GLY A 102 1.84 -21.42 1.90
N GLU A 103 1.71 -21.09 0.61
CA GLU A 103 2.73 -21.47 -0.37
C GLU A 103 3.93 -20.50 -0.32
N ASP A 104 5.13 -21.08 -0.31
CA ASP A 104 6.37 -20.54 -0.88
C ASP A 104 6.95 -19.23 -0.33
N GLY A 105 7.05 -19.11 1.00
CA GLY A 105 7.89 -18.09 1.64
C GLY A 105 7.21 -16.73 1.87
N CYS A 106 5.89 -16.66 1.63
CA CYS A 106 5.09 -15.53 2.07
C CYS A 106 4.91 -15.50 3.60
N PRO A 107 5.04 -14.31 4.24
CA PRO A 107 4.84 -14.18 5.69
C PRO A 107 3.39 -14.32 6.15
N PHE A 108 2.42 -14.18 5.24
CA PHE A 108 0.98 -14.27 5.51
C PHE A 108 0.26 -15.17 4.51
N SER A 109 -1.04 -15.40 4.72
CA SER A 109 -1.88 -16.23 3.84
C SER A 109 -3.24 -15.58 3.63
N GLY A 110 -3.22 -14.42 2.97
CA GLY A 110 -4.43 -13.70 2.57
C GLY A 110 -5.28 -14.46 1.55
N ARG A 111 -6.54 -14.05 1.43
CA ARG A 111 -7.58 -14.63 0.58
C ARG A 111 -8.35 -13.55 -0.18
N ILE A 112 -7.64 -12.58 -0.75
CA ILE A 112 -8.20 -11.68 -1.76
C ILE A 112 -8.29 -12.46 -3.08
N THR A 113 -9.45 -12.41 -3.72
CA THR A 113 -9.74 -13.09 -4.99
C THR A 113 -10.46 -12.14 -5.94
N TYR A 114 -10.36 -12.38 -7.25
CA TYR A 114 -11.16 -11.64 -8.22
C TYR A 114 -11.75 -12.52 -9.33
N GLN A 115 -12.80 -12.00 -9.95
CA GLN A 115 -13.35 -12.50 -11.22
C GLN A 115 -13.57 -11.34 -12.18
N LEU A 116 -13.40 -11.59 -13.49
CA LEU A 116 -13.69 -10.60 -14.53
C LEU A 116 -15.18 -10.63 -14.91
N ASN A 117 -15.80 -9.46 -15.05
CA ASN A 117 -17.19 -9.29 -15.45
C ASN A 117 -17.34 -9.19 -16.99
N GLY A 118 -17.69 -10.30 -17.63
CA GLY A 118 -17.92 -10.33 -19.09
C GLY A 118 -16.68 -10.03 -19.97
N PRO A 119 -15.50 -10.63 -19.68
CA PRO A 119 -14.24 -10.27 -20.32
C PRO A 119 -14.17 -10.55 -21.82
N ASP A 120 -15.07 -11.37 -22.38
CA ASP A 120 -15.12 -11.68 -23.81
C ASP A 120 -15.52 -10.47 -24.68
N SER A 121 -16.18 -9.48 -24.07
CA SER A 121 -16.59 -8.25 -24.74
C SER A 121 -15.51 -7.16 -24.75
N TRP A 122 -14.43 -7.34 -23.99
CA TRP A 122 -13.40 -6.32 -23.79
C TRP A 122 -12.37 -6.34 -24.93
N PRO A 123 -11.73 -5.19 -25.23
CA PRO A 123 -10.51 -5.18 -26.02
C PRO A 123 -9.47 -6.12 -25.42
N ALA A 124 -8.83 -6.95 -26.26
CA ALA A 124 -7.91 -7.98 -25.80
C ALA A 124 -6.71 -7.42 -25.02
N ASP A 125 -6.23 -6.24 -25.41
CA ASP A 125 -5.14 -5.53 -24.74
C ASP A 125 -5.55 -5.00 -23.36
N ALA A 126 -6.74 -4.40 -23.24
CA ALA A 126 -7.28 -3.96 -21.95
C ALA A 126 -7.46 -5.16 -21.00
N ARG A 127 -8.05 -6.26 -21.50
CA ARG A 127 -8.22 -7.48 -20.73
C ARG A 127 -6.90 -8.03 -20.21
N GLN A 128 -5.87 -8.12 -21.06
CA GLN A 128 -4.55 -8.60 -20.64
C GLN A 128 -3.96 -7.71 -19.55
N ARG A 129 -3.90 -6.39 -19.77
CA ARG A 129 -3.31 -5.44 -18.82
C ARG A 129 -4.02 -5.44 -17.46
N ILE A 130 -5.34 -5.48 -17.46
CA ILE A 130 -6.14 -5.54 -16.24
C ILE A 130 -5.89 -6.85 -15.50
N THR A 131 -5.82 -7.97 -16.22
CA THR A 131 -5.49 -9.29 -15.63
C THR A 131 -4.12 -9.25 -14.98
N ASP A 132 -3.09 -8.80 -15.71
CA ASP A 132 -1.72 -8.71 -15.20
C ASP A 132 -1.61 -7.80 -13.96
N ALA A 133 -2.32 -6.66 -13.96
CA ALA A 133 -2.36 -5.72 -12.86
C ALA A 133 -3.05 -6.30 -11.61
N MET A 134 -4.17 -6.99 -11.79
CA MET A 134 -4.91 -7.63 -10.69
C MET A 134 -4.17 -8.83 -10.13
N ASP A 135 -3.58 -9.68 -10.98
CA ASP A 135 -2.77 -10.82 -10.55
C ASP A 135 -1.58 -10.32 -9.70
N SER A 136 -0.87 -9.30 -10.19
CA SER A 136 0.24 -8.68 -9.44
C SER A 136 -0.25 -8.09 -8.10
N ALA A 137 -1.37 -7.37 -8.09
CA ALA A 137 -1.90 -6.79 -6.86
C ALA A 137 -2.24 -7.86 -5.81
N LEU A 138 -2.89 -8.94 -6.23
CA LEU A 138 -3.29 -10.03 -5.34
C LEU A 138 -2.09 -10.83 -4.82
N GLU A 139 -1.01 -10.96 -5.60
CA GLU A 139 0.25 -11.55 -5.13
C GLU A 139 0.74 -10.82 -3.87
N TYR A 140 0.85 -9.49 -3.91
CA TYR A 140 1.27 -8.71 -2.74
C TYR A 140 0.24 -8.76 -1.60
N TYR A 141 -1.05 -8.58 -1.91
CA TYR A 141 -2.08 -8.58 -0.88
C TYR A 141 -2.14 -9.90 -0.11
N ASN A 142 -2.07 -11.03 -0.82
CA ASN A 142 -2.15 -12.35 -0.20
C ASN A 142 -0.84 -12.76 0.49
N CYS A 143 0.30 -12.24 0.04
CA CYS A 143 1.60 -12.55 0.64
C CYS A 143 1.90 -11.73 1.91
N TYR A 144 1.42 -10.48 1.98
CA TYR A 144 1.81 -9.51 3.01
C TYR A 144 0.71 -9.12 4.01
N ALA A 145 -0.50 -9.68 3.91
CA ALA A 145 -1.53 -9.52 4.93
C ALA A 145 -2.57 -10.65 4.93
N ASP A 146 -3.13 -10.96 6.11
CA ASP A 146 -4.25 -11.90 6.27
C ASP A 146 -5.61 -11.20 6.03
N LEU A 147 -5.79 -10.64 4.83
CA LEU A 147 -7.04 -9.99 4.40
C LEU A 147 -7.88 -10.91 3.51
N GLU A 148 -9.20 -10.74 3.52
CA GLU A 148 -10.13 -11.53 2.71
C GLU A 148 -11.14 -10.63 1.99
N LYS A 149 -11.33 -10.87 0.70
CA LYS A 149 -12.27 -10.13 -0.16
C LYS A 149 -12.50 -10.89 -1.47
N ALA A 150 -13.73 -10.91 -1.93
CA ALA A 150 -14.06 -11.28 -3.31
C ALA A 150 -14.33 -10.00 -4.10
N ILE A 151 -13.66 -9.86 -5.25
CA ILE A 151 -13.73 -8.66 -6.09
C ILE A 151 -14.30 -9.03 -7.47
N THR A 152 -15.23 -8.23 -7.97
CA THR A 152 -15.67 -8.28 -9.37
C THR A 152 -15.01 -7.13 -10.11
N VAL A 153 -14.20 -7.47 -11.10
CA VAL A 153 -13.43 -6.52 -11.92
C VAL A 153 -14.12 -6.31 -13.26
N ASP A 154 -14.29 -5.07 -13.64
CA ASP A 154 -14.96 -4.65 -14.87
C ASP A 154 -14.08 -3.73 -15.71
N TYR A 155 -14.35 -3.70 -17.02
CA TYR A 155 -13.78 -2.71 -17.93
C TYR A 155 -14.89 -1.80 -18.44
N ASN A 156 -14.84 -0.54 -18.03
CA ASN A 156 -15.83 0.46 -18.39
C ASN A 156 -15.15 1.68 -19.00
N PRO A 157 -15.15 1.84 -20.34
CA PRO A 157 -14.54 2.98 -21.02
C PRO A 157 -15.02 4.36 -20.57
N GLY A 158 -16.20 4.45 -19.91
CA GLY A 158 -16.74 5.69 -19.35
C GLY A 158 -16.10 6.13 -18.03
N VAL A 159 -15.30 5.27 -17.39
CA VAL A 159 -14.48 5.62 -16.23
C VAL A 159 -13.21 6.32 -16.72
N PRO A 160 -12.83 7.49 -16.19
CA PRO A 160 -11.63 8.20 -16.65
C PRO A 160 -10.32 7.47 -16.34
N THR A 161 -10.23 6.82 -15.18
CA THR A 161 -9.03 6.14 -14.66
C THR A 161 -9.37 4.73 -14.18
N ALA A 162 -9.73 4.58 -12.92
CA ALA A 162 -10.31 3.41 -12.30
C ALA A 162 -11.23 3.88 -11.16
N GLN A 163 -12.08 2.99 -10.65
CA GLN A 163 -12.93 3.28 -9.49
C GLN A 163 -13.34 1.96 -8.82
N ALA A 164 -13.57 2.01 -7.51
CA ALA A 164 -14.08 0.88 -6.76
C ALA A 164 -15.03 1.27 -5.64
N ASN A 165 -15.78 0.28 -5.15
CA ASN A 165 -16.65 0.43 -3.99
C ASN A 165 -16.45 -0.67 -2.96
N VAL A 166 -16.93 -0.39 -1.74
CA VAL A 166 -16.77 -1.27 -0.58
C VAL A 166 -17.45 -2.64 -0.74
N ASP A 167 -18.41 -2.77 -1.67
CA ASP A 167 -19.11 -4.03 -1.96
C ASP A 167 -18.25 -5.00 -2.80
N GLY A 168 -17.06 -4.57 -3.24
CA GLY A 168 -16.13 -5.40 -4.00
C GLY A 168 -16.27 -5.24 -5.52
N TRP A 169 -16.88 -4.16 -6.00
CA TRP A 169 -16.84 -3.83 -7.42
C TRP A 169 -15.65 -2.92 -7.74
N LEU A 170 -14.90 -3.24 -8.79
CA LEU A 170 -13.75 -2.49 -9.27
C LEU A 170 -13.83 -2.34 -10.79
N SER A 171 -13.72 -1.12 -11.32
CA SER A 171 -13.75 -0.87 -12.77
C SER A 171 -12.50 -0.12 -13.22
N PHE A 172 -11.87 -0.59 -14.30
CA PHE A 172 -10.87 0.19 -15.04
C PHE A 172 -11.50 0.93 -16.22
N GLY A 173 -11.01 2.14 -16.45
CA GLY A 173 -11.32 3.00 -17.59
C GLY A 173 -10.58 2.62 -18.87
N SER A 174 -10.80 3.37 -19.95
CA SER A 174 -10.10 3.15 -21.23
C SER A 174 -8.64 3.62 -21.24
N ASN A 175 -8.21 4.40 -20.25
CA ASN A 175 -6.85 4.91 -20.18
C ASN A 175 -5.87 3.84 -19.68
N GLN A 176 -5.10 3.28 -20.61
CA GLN A 176 -4.15 2.19 -20.32
C GLN A 176 -3.05 2.57 -19.31
N ALA A 177 -2.77 3.86 -19.10
CA ALA A 177 -1.79 4.30 -18.10
C ALA A 177 -2.20 3.94 -16.65
N TYR A 178 -3.48 3.65 -16.42
CA TYR A 178 -4.04 3.24 -15.13
C TYR A 178 -4.30 1.74 -15.02
N MET A 179 -4.05 0.95 -16.08
CA MET A 179 -4.16 -0.51 -16.06
C MET A 179 -2.83 -1.13 -15.62
N GLN A 180 -2.44 -0.86 -14.38
CA GLN A 180 -1.15 -1.26 -13.81
C GLN A 180 -1.27 -1.49 -12.30
N VAL A 181 -0.30 -2.21 -11.74
CA VAL A 181 -0.35 -2.74 -10.37
C VAL A 181 -0.64 -1.70 -9.30
N ALA A 182 -0.06 -0.50 -9.36
CA ALA A 182 -0.27 0.52 -8.32
C ALA A 182 -1.76 0.90 -8.24
N THR A 183 -2.39 1.20 -9.38
CA THR A 183 -3.80 1.57 -9.47
C THR A 183 -4.69 0.38 -9.10
N ALA A 184 -4.34 -0.85 -9.51
CA ALA A 184 -5.06 -2.02 -9.04
C ALA A 184 -5.05 -2.15 -7.51
N MET A 185 -3.89 -1.97 -6.87
CA MET A 185 -3.76 -2.02 -5.41
C MET A 185 -4.56 -0.91 -4.73
N HIS A 186 -4.51 0.30 -5.27
CA HIS A 186 -5.31 1.45 -4.83
C HIS A 186 -6.81 1.13 -4.83
N GLU A 187 -7.32 0.61 -5.94
CA GLU A 187 -8.74 0.27 -6.05
C GLU A 187 -9.11 -0.92 -5.15
N VAL A 188 -8.24 -1.92 -4.99
CA VAL A 188 -8.43 -3.00 -4.00
C VAL A 188 -8.56 -2.40 -2.59
N ALA A 189 -7.75 -1.39 -2.23
CA ALA A 189 -7.84 -0.71 -0.94
C ALA A 189 -9.21 -0.03 -0.73
N HIS A 190 -9.77 0.57 -1.79
CA HIS A 190 -11.14 1.10 -1.73
C HIS A 190 -12.18 0.01 -1.48
N THR A 191 -12.04 -1.18 -2.08
CA THR A 191 -12.94 -2.31 -1.76
C THR A 191 -12.84 -2.72 -0.29
N LEU A 192 -11.67 -2.55 0.31
CA LEU A 192 -11.39 -2.83 1.72
C LEU A 192 -11.88 -1.69 2.64
N GLY A 193 -12.30 -0.55 2.10
CA GLY A 193 -12.94 0.53 2.84
C GLY A 193 -12.09 1.78 3.04
N VAL A 194 -10.93 1.88 2.38
CA VAL A 194 -10.21 3.17 2.25
C VAL A 194 -11.14 4.19 1.61
N GLY A 195 -11.27 5.36 2.23
CA GLY A 195 -12.22 6.42 1.81
C GLY A 195 -13.68 6.18 2.19
N TYR A 196 -14.01 5.11 2.92
CA TYR A 196 -15.37 4.80 3.37
C TYR A 196 -15.47 4.81 4.90
N TYR A 197 -16.68 4.97 5.44
CA TYR A 197 -16.90 4.98 6.89
C TYR A 197 -16.18 3.80 7.60
N PRO A 198 -15.41 4.06 8.69
CA PRO A 198 -15.28 5.32 9.45
C PRO A 198 -14.08 6.20 9.04
N TRP A 199 -13.67 6.23 7.77
CA TRP A 199 -12.50 6.99 7.27
C TRP A 199 -12.38 8.42 7.81
N ALA A 200 -13.44 9.22 7.68
CA ALA A 200 -13.43 10.62 8.13
C ALA A 200 -13.28 10.77 9.65
N GLU A 201 -13.69 9.76 10.42
CA GLU A 201 -13.57 9.74 11.89
C GLU A 201 -12.15 9.38 12.34
N LEU A 202 -11.40 8.72 11.47
CA LEU A 202 -9.99 8.35 11.66
C LEU A 202 -9.03 9.33 10.98
N MET A 203 -9.56 10.44 10.43
CA MET A 203 -8.82 11.57 9.87
C MET A 203 -8.97 12.81 10.75
N ASP A 204 -7.87 13.31 11.33
CA ASP A 204 -7.84 14.59 12.04
C ASP A 204 -6.85 15.54 11.37
N GLY A 205 -7.33 16.70 10.90
CA GLY A 205 -6.50 17.69 10.21
C GLY A 205 -5.75 17.15 8.98
N GLY A 206 -6.29 16.12 8.31
CA GLY A 206 -5.65 15.43 7.19
C GLY A 206 -4.57 14.41 7.59
N ARG A 207 -4.50 14.01 8.87
CA ARG A 207 -3.61 12.96 9.39
C ARG A 207 -4.43 11.77 9.90
N TRP A 208 -3.95 10.55 9.65
CA TRP A 208 -4.57 9.35 10.23
C TRP A 208 -4.24 9.24 11.71
N ILE A 209 -5.26 9.02 12.53
CA ILE A 209 -5.14 8.96 14.00
C ILE A 209 -5.26 7.55 14.59
N GLY A 210 -5.41 6.54 13.73
CA GLY A 210 -5.44 5.15 14.16
C GLY A 210 -4.09 4.67 14.71
N ALA A 211 -4.15 3.90 15.80
CA ALA A 211 -2.97 3.48 16.56
C ALA A 211 -2.15 2.41 15.83
N HIS A 212 -2.79 1.54 15.04
CA HIS A 212 -2.12 0.46 14.32
C HIS A 212 -1.30 1.01 13.14
N VAL A 213 -1.86 1.95 12.37
CA VAL A 213 -1.10 2.63 11.31
C VAL A 213 0.04 3.47 11.90
N ASP A 214 -0.18 4.21 12.99
CA ASP A 214 0.87 4.99 13.65
C ASP A 214 2.03 4.10 14.15
N ALA A 215 1.71 2.95 14.75
CA ALA A 215 2.71 1.98 15.18
C ALA A 215 3.47 1.37 13.99
N LEU A 216 2.76 1.01 12.91
CA LEU A 216 3.37 0.48 11.69
C LEU A 216 4.36 1.49 11.09
N MET A 217 3.93 2.73 10.84
CA MET A 217 4.76 3.74 10.18
C MET A 217 6.04 4.08 10.96
N LYS A 218 6.01 3.97 12.29
CA LYS A 218 7.22 4.09 13.14
C LYS A 218 8.12 2.87 13.10
N SER A 219 7.58 1.70 12.75
CA SER A 219 8.31 0.43 12.72
C SER A 219 8.99 0.13 11.38
N ILE A 220 8.51 0.71 10.26
CA ILE A 220 9.08 0.48 8.93
C ILE A 220 10.56 0.94 8.91
N PRO A 221 11.53 0.02 8.70
CA PRO A 221 12.95 0.36 8.60
C PRO A 221 13.23 1.33 7.45
N VAL A 222 14.29 2.12 7.54
CA VAL A 222 14.62 3.15 6.52
C VAL A 222 14.90 2.52 5.16
N GLU A 223 15.53 1.36 5.15
CA GLU A 223 15.81 0.55 3.96
C GLU A 223 14.56 -0.05 3.30
N GLU A 224 13.43 -0.08 4.01
CA GLU A 224 12.13 -0.52 3.51
C GLU A 224 11.23 0.67 3.14
N ARG A 225 11.79 1.88 2.99
CA ARG A 225 11.05 3.09 2.57
C ARG A 225 11.47 3.51 1.17
N ASP A 226 10.54 4.14 0.46
CA ASP A 226 10.89 4.82 -0.78
C ASP A 226 11.81 6.01 -0.49
N ASP A 227 12.75 6.26 -1.40
CA ASP A 227 13.73 7.35 -1.33
C ASP A 227 13.09 8.69 -1.76
N ASP A 228 12.08 9.13 -0.99
CA ASP A 228 11.40 10.41 -1.16
C ASP A 228 10.97 11.02 0.19
N ASP A 229 10.89 12.35 0.26
CA ASP A 229 10.58 13.10 1.49
C ASP A 229 9.23 12.72 2.16
N TYR A 230 8.26 12.22 1.39
CA TYR A 230 6.96 11.81 1.91
C TYR A 230 7.06 10.46 2.64
N SER A 231 7.78 9.52 2.04
CA SER A 231 7.99 8.15 2.55
C SER A 231 8.90 8.09 3.79
N GLN A 232 9.68 9.14 4.04
CA GLN A 232 10.51 9.28 5.25
C GLN A 232 9.73 9.68 6.52
N ARG A 233 8.43 9.96 6.43
CA ARG A 233 7.58 10.30 7.59
C ARG A 233 7.22 9.07 8.41
N ASP A 234 6.93 9.25 9.69
CA ASP A 234 6.45 8.20 10.61
C ASP A 234 4.93 8.22 10.80
N TYR A 235 4.21 8.88 9.89
CA TYR A 235 2.75 8.97 9.84
C TYR A 235 2.27 9.02 8.39
N ILE A 236 0.99 8.74 8.18
CA ILE A 236 0.31 8.99 6.92
C ILE A 236 -0.61 10.22 7.03
N THR A 237 -0.77 10.89 5.90
CA THR A 237 -1.77 11.94 5.66
C THR A 237 -2.79 11.45 4.66
N GLY A 238 -3.94 12.10 4.57
CA GLY A 238 -4.96 11.75 3.60
C GLY A 238 -5.94 12.88 3.32
N ASP A 239 -6.75 12.65 2.30
CA ASP A 239 -7.91 13.47 1.97
C ASP A 239 -9.21 12.68 2.27
N ALA A 240 -10.32 13.04 1.61
CA ALA A 240 -11.59 12.36 1.80
C ALA A 240 -11.59 10.88 1.37
N GLN A 241 -10.65 10.47 0.51
CA GLN A 241 -10.67 9.14 -0.10
C GLN A 241 -9.28 8.47 -0.20
N HIS A 242 -8.20 9.23 -0.18
CA HIS A 242 -6.85 8.75 -0.45
C HIS A 242 -5.91 9.00 0.72
N PHE A 243 -4.81 8.23 0.79
CA PHE A 243 -3.73 8.44 1.75
C PHE A 243 -2.36 8.51 1.08
N TRP A 244 -1.41 9.14 1.77
CA TRP A 244 0.00 9.22 1.41
C TRP A 244 0.87 9.18 2.66
N PRO A 245 2.08 8.61 2.61
CA PRO A 245 2.68 7.88 1.47
C PRO A 245 1.98 6.53 1.19
N TYR A 246 2.39 5.86 0.10
CA TYR A 246 1.99 4.50 -0.27
C TYR A 246 0.50 4.28 -0.65
N GLY A 247 -0.27 5.33 -0.97
CA GLY A 247 -1.64 5.19 -1.48
C GLY A 247 -1.75 4.64 -2.90
N LEU A 248 -0.71 4.81 -3.73
CA LEU A 248 -0.53 4.21 -5.06
C LEU A 248 -1.64 4.44 -6.10
N ASN A 249 -2.19 5.64 -6.21
CA ASN A 249 -3.19 5.98 -7.24
C ASN A 249 -2.71 5.74 -8.69
N GLN A 250 -1.43 5.95 -8.98
CA GLN A 250 -0.89 5.88 -10.35
C GLN A 250 0.56 5.40 -10.45
N ALA A 251 0.98 5.01 -11.66
CA ALA A 251 2.30 4.41 -11.92
C ALA A 251 3.49 5.26 -11.43
N SER A 252 3.39 6.59 -11.46
CA SER A 252 4.46 7.48 -11.00
C SER A 252 4.70 7.44 -9.48
N GLU A 253 3.76 6.89 -8.71
CA GLU A 253 3.85 6.74 -7.26
C GLU A 253 4.46 5.39 -6.83
N TYR A 254 4.57 4.44 -7.76
CA TYR A 254 5.35 3.22 -7.55
C TYR A 254 6.83 3.54 -7.76
N LYS A 255 7.61 3.50 -6.67
CA LYS A 255 9.05 3.84 -6.67
C LYS A 255 9.94 2.61 -6.50
N SER A 256 9.50 1.67 -5.68
CA SER A 256 10.21 0.43 -5.39
C SER A 256 9.23 -0.66 -4.97
N GLU A 257 9.68 -1.90 -4.91
CA GLU A 257 8.87 -3.01 -4.37
C GLU A 257 8.30 -2.69 -2.97
N TRP A 258 9.03 -1.92 -2.16
CA TRP A 258 8.56 -1.45 -0.87
C TRP A 258 7.33 -0.55 -0.95
N SER A 259 7.11 0.17 -2.07
CA SER A 259 5.87 0.91 -2.27
C SER A 259 4.65 -0.02 -2.22
N LEU A 260 4.74 -1.18 -2.88
CA LEU A 260 3.66 -2.17 -2.96
C LEU A 260 3.50 -2.90 -1.62
N ILE A 261 4.60 -3.34 -1.01
CA ILE A 261 4.58 -4.05 0.28
C ILE A 261 4.00 -3.16 1.39
N ASN A 262 4.46 -1.90 1.49
CA ASN A 262 3.99 -1.00 2.53
C ASN A 262 2.55 -0.54 2.31
N HIS A 263 2.10 -0.43 1.05
CA HIS A 263 0.68 -0.23 0.76
C HIS A 263 -0.19 -1.31 1.43
N VAL A 264 0.12 -2.59 1.22
CA VAL A 264 -0.63 -3.71 1.81
C VAL A 264 -0.59 -3.67 3.33
N ARG A 265 0.60 -3.47 3.92
CA ARG A 265 0.78 -3.38 5.38
C ARG A 265 -0.06 -2.26 5.98
N ILE A 266 -0.08 -1.08 5.34
CA ILE A 266 -0.86 0.08 5.79
C ILE A 266 -2.36 -0.21 5.69
N VAL A 267 -2.83 -0.75 4.57
CA VAL A 267 -4.26 -1.11 4.40
C VAL A 267 -4.69 -2.16 5.44
N ALA A 268 -3.84 -3.13 5.76
CA ALA A 268 -4.10 -4.10 6.81
C ALA A 268 -4.19 -3.44 8.20
N ALA A 269 -3.26 -2.54 8.53
CA ALA A 269 -3.30 -1.78 9.78
C ALA A 269 -4.54 -0.88 9.88
N MET A 270 -4.97 -0.26 8.76
CA MET A 270 -6.22 0.52 8.71
C MET A 270 -7.44 -0.34 9.03
N GLN A 271 -7.48 -1.61 8.62
CA GLN A 271 -8.58 -2.51 8.99
C GLN A 271 -8.64 -2.77 10.49
N MET A 272 -7.48 -2.88 11.14
CA MET A 272 -7.41 -3.02 12.60
C MET A 272 -7.90 -1.75 13.30
N ASP A 273 -7.47 -0.58 12.83
CA ASP A 273 -7.94 0.72 13.36
C ASP A 273 -9.45 0.89 13.18
N LYS A 274 -9.99 0.48 12.03
CA LYS A 274 -11.43 0.47 11.75
C LYS A 274 -12.17 -0.46 12.71
N ALA A 275 -11.66 -1.67 12.94
CA ALA A 275 -12.27 -2.62 13.87
C ALA A 275 -12.29 -2.05 15.30
N ASP A 276 -11.19 -1.44 15.74
CA ASP A 276 -11.08 -0.79 17.05
C ASP A 276 -12.01 0.42 17.20
N TYR A 277 -12.27 1.16 16.12
CA TYR A 277 -13.25 2.25 16.13
C TYR A 277 -14.68 1.72 16.28
N LEU A 278 -15.05 0.70 15.50
CA LEU A 278 -16.40 0.14 15.47
C LEU A 278 -16.77 -0.64 16.74
N ALA A 279 -15.78 -1.05 17.54
CA ALA A 279 -15.99 -1.77 18.80
C ALA A 279 -16.27 -0.87 20.02
N ARG A 280 -16.21 0.47 19.86
CA ARG A 280 -16.44 1.46 20.93
C ARG A 280 -17.93 1.77 21.10
#